data_AF-A0A2V6XRJ3-F1
#
_entry.id   AF-A0A2V6XRJ3-F1
#
_cell.length_a   1.000
_cell.length_b   1.000
_cell.length_c   1.000
_cell.angle_alpha   90.00
_cell.angle_beta   90.00
_cell.angle_gamma   90.00
#
_symmetry.space_group_name_H-M   'P 1'
#
loop_
_entity.id
_entity.type
_entity.pdbx_description
1 polymer ?
#
loop_
_entity_poly.entity_id
_entity_poly.type
_entity_poly.pdbx_seq_one_letter_code
_entity_poly.pdbx_strand_id
1 'polypeptide(L)'
;KQGAIDEILDLVAEHRSEIVIAGPAFSAGRYGLACGGVTLRARERLGVIAVTGMHVDNAATEVYRTRLHIASTQRTAAGMADGLAIMARLALKLVSGTALGAPADEGYVPTGRRIFEMAERPAPLRAVEMLLRKVRGEPYTTEWPVPRYHRVPAAPPLQDTAKATIALVTTGGLVPHGNPDRLESGFATKWLRYSIAGVDSLPPERWQSVHGGFNTSRINEDPHRVLPLDVARELEREGVIGRLHPEFYSTTGNTSVIPTMRRFAQEMGRELRAAGVDGVILTST
;
A
#
# COMPACT_ATOMS: atom_id res chain seq x y z
N LYS A 1 -14.09 15.63 17.20
CA LYS A 1 -13.91 15.96 18.63
C LYS A 1 -13.13 14.82 19.28
N GLN A 2 -12.17 15.13 20.15
CA GLN A 2 -11.52 14.12 21.01
C GLN A 2 -12.63 13.42 21.83
N GLY A 3 -12.61 12.09 21.95
CA GLY A 3 -13.58 11.33 22.76
C GLY A 3 -14.96 11.06 22.16
N ALA A 4 -15.34 11.65 21.02
CA ALA A 4 -16.70 11.47 20.48
C ALA A 4 -17.04 10.02 20.10
N ILE A 5 -16.05 9.21 19.68
CA ILE A 5 -16.31 7.80 19.41
C ILE A 5 -16.57 7.06 20.72
N ASP A 6 -15.88 7.40 21.82
CA ASP A 6 -16.08 6.74 23.10
C ASP A 6 -17.48 7.04 23.66
N GLU A 7 -17.93 8.29 23.57
CA GLU A 7 -19.30 8.68 23.94
C GLU A 7 -20.36 7.92 23.13
N ILE A 8 -20.15 7.73 21.81
CA ILE A 8 -21.04 6.90 20.98
C ILE A 8 -21.06 5.45 21.47
N LEU A 9 -19.91 4.90 21.86
CA LEU A 9 -19.82 3.52 22.34
C LEU A 9 -20.49 3.34 23.70
N ASP A 10 -20.39 4.33 24.58
CA ASP A 10 -21.07 4.32 25.87
C ASP A 10 -22.60 4.30 25.66
N LEU A 11 -23.12 5.09 24.71
CA LEU A 11 -24.53 5.05 24.33
C LEU A 11 -24.95 3.68 23.75
N VAL A 12 -24.12 3.08 22.89
CA VAL A 12 -24.38 1.75 22.33
C VAL A 12 -24.45 0.69 23.44
N ALA A 13 -23.55 0.75 24.42
CA ALA A 13 -23.50 -0.15 25.55
C ALA A 13 -24.71 0.03 26.49
N GLU A 14 -25.08 1.27 26.79
CA GLU A 14 -26.25 1.61 27.61
C GLU A 14 -27.54 1.04 27.02
N HIS A 15 -27.71 1.19 25.71
CA HIS A 15 -28.90 0.69 24.99
C HIS A 15 -28.82 -0.80 24.66
N ARG A 16 -27.74 -1.49 25.05
CA ARG A 16 -27.51 -2.93 24.77
C ARG A 16 -27.76 -3.30 23.31
N SER A 17 -27.31 -2.43 22.40
CA SER A 17 -27.58 -2.62 20.97
C SER A 17 -26.80 -3.81 20.43
N GLU A 18 -27.47 -4.73 19.74
CA GLU A 18 -26.82 -5.89 19.11
C GLU A 18 -26.14 -5.54 17.77
N ILE A 19 -26.59 -4.43 17.15
CA ILE A 19 -26.14 -3.97 15.84
C ILE A 19 -25.83 -2.47 15.90
N VAL A 20 -24.71 -2.08 15.28
CA VAL A 20 -24.37 -0.69 15.00
C VAL A 20 -24.24 -0.49 13.50
N ILE A 21 -25.00 0.47 12.97
CA ILE A 21 -24.94 0.85 11.56
C ILE A 21 -24.45 2.30 11.47
N ALA A 22 -23.41 2.55 10.66
CA ALA A 22 -22.88 3.89 10.43
C ALA A 22 -22.70 4.18 8.94
N GLY A 23 -23.23 5.31 8.47
CA GLY A 23 -23.19 5.71 7.06
C GLY A 23 -24.53 5.50 6.34
N PRO A 24 -24.54 5.35 5.00
CA PRO A 24 -23.38 5.23 4.11
C PRO A 24 -22.59 6.53 3.95
N ALA A 25 -21.27 6.41 3.79
CA ALA A 25 -20.35 7.54 3.60
C ALA A 25 -19.97 7.80 2.13
N PHE A 26 -20.48 6.99 1.18
CA PHE A 26 -20.24 7.13 -0.27
C PHE A 26 -18.75 7.32 -0.60
N SER A 27 -18.38 8.23 -1.51
CA SER A 27 -16.97 8.59 -1.77
C SER A 27 -16.41 9.67 -0.83
N ALA A 28 -17.12 10.05 0.23
CA ALA A 28 -16.72 11.15 1.10
C ALA A 28 -15.72 10.69 2.18
N GLY A 29 -14.44 11.01 1.99
CA GLY A 29 -13.33 10.48 2.80
C GLY A 29 -13.44 10.75 4.30
N ARG A 30 -13.80 11.98 4.72
CA ARG A 30 -13.93 12.33 6.16
C ARG A 30 -15.03 11.52 6.87
N TYR A 31 -16.18 11.36 6.21
CA TYR A 31 -17.27 10.55 6.75
C TYR A 31 -16.93 9.07 6.75
N GLY A 32 -16.20 8.59 5.74
CA GLY A 32 -15.69 7.22 5.70
C GLY A 32 -14.83 6.90 6.92
N LEU A 33 -13.90 7.79 7.27
CA LEU A 33 -13.05 7.61 8.46
C LEU A 33 -13.85 7.58 9.77
N ALA A 34 -14.87 8.43 9.89
CA ALA A 34 -15.74 8.47 11.06
C ALA A 34 -16.61 7.20 11.18
N CYS A 35 -17.35 6.84 10.12
CA CYS A 35 -18.22 5.66 10.10
C CYS A 35 -17.43 4.36 10.30
N GLY A 36 -16.30 4.22 9.60
CA GLY A 36 -15.40 3.08 9.77
C GLY A 36 -14.77 3.02 11.17
N GLY A 37 -14.37 4.16 11.74
CA GLY A 37 -13.83 4.22 13.10
C GLY A 37 -14.84 3.83 14.18
N VAL A 38 -16.09 4.31 14.09
CA VAL A 38 -17.17 3.95 15.03
C VAL A 38 -17.47 2.47 14.94
N THR A 39 -17.76 1.95 13.74
CA THR A 39 -18.12 0.54 13.53
C THR A 39 -17.00 -0.42 13.91
N LEU A 40 -15.75 -0.09 13.59
CA LEU A 40 -14.60 -0.90 14.00
C LEU A 40 -14.48 -1.00 15.52
N ARG A 41 -14.55 0.14 16.22
CA ARG A 41 -14.42 0.15 17.68
C ARG A 41 -15.63 -0.46 18.38
N ALA A 42 -16.83 -0.29 17.84
CA ALA A 42 -18.03 -0.94 18.36
C ALA A 42 -17.86 -2.45 18.36
N ARG A 43 -17.43 -3.01 17.23
CA ARG A 43 -17.17 -4.45 17.14
C ARG A 43 -16.07 -4.91 18.10
N GLU A 44 -14.96 -4.17 18.19
CA GLU A 44 -13.79 -4.62 18.96
C GLU A 44 -13.95 -4.45 20.47
N ARG A 45 -14.63 -3.39 20.92
CA ARG A 45 -14.83 -3.11 22.34
C ARG A 45 -16.09 -3.75 22.90
N LEU A 46 -17.17 -3.80 22.12
CA LEU A 46 -18.48 -4.23 22.60
C LEU A 46 -18.91 -5.59 22.04
N GLY A 47 -18.19 -6.15 21.06
CA GLY A 47 -18.54 -7.42 20.43
C GLY A 47 -19.79 -7.37 19.56
N VAL A 48 -20.33 -6.17 19.29
CA VAL A 48 -21.56 -5.98 18.53
C VAL A 48 -21.31 -6.12 17.03
N ILE A 49 -22.36 -6.48 16.29
CA ILE A 49 -22.30 -6.54 14.84
C ILE A 49 -22.27 -5.12 14.30
N ALA A 50 -21.31 -4.81 13.44
CA ALA A 50 -21.13 -3.47 12.92
C ALA A 50 -21.06 -3.45 11.39
N VAL A 51 -21.87 -2.60 10.76
CA VAL A 51 -21.96 -2.45 9.30
C VAL A 51 -21.80 -0.99 8.91
N THR A 52 -21.02 -0.75 7.86
CA THR A 52 -20.84 0.57 7.24
C THR A 52 -21.00 0.47 5.74
N GLY A 53 -21.28 1.58 5.05
CA GLY A 53 -21.33 1.63 3.59
C GLY A 53 -20.39 2.69 3.02
N MET A 54 -19.62 2.35 2.00
CA MET A 54 -18.65 3.27 1.35
C MET A 54 -18.48 2.93 -0.13
N HIS A 55 -18.08 3.91 -0.93
CA HIS A 55 -17.65 3.67 -2.31
C HIS A 55 -16.21 3.14 -2.31
N VAL A 56 -15.82 2.36 -3.32
CA VAL A 56 -14.45 1.77 -3.42
C VAL A 56 -13.34 2.85 -3.40
N ASP A 57 -13.60 4.01 -4.00
CA ASP A 57 -12.68 5.15 -4.02
C ASP A 57 -12.60 5.93 -2.69
N ASN A 58 -13.44 5.61 -1.69
CA ASN A 58 -13.34 6.28 -0.39
C ASN A 58 -12.03 5.88 0.30
N ALA A 59 -11.25 6.86 0.75
CA ALA A 59 -9.97 6.62 1.43
C ALA A 59 -10.09 5.66 2.63
N ALA A 60 -11.22 5.68 3.32
CA ALA A 60 -11.48 4.81 4.46
C ALA A 60 -11.80 3.35 4.07
N THR A 61 -12.22 3.10 2.82
CA THR A 61 -12.51 1.75 2.34
C THR A 61 -11.26 0.87 2.42
N GLU A 62 -10.12 1.35 1.94
CA GLU A 62 -8.86 0.60 2.03
C GLU A 62 -8.40 0.40 3.48
N VAL A 63 -8.64 1.40 4.33
CA VAL A 63 -8.27 1.36 5.76
C VAL A 63 -9.04 0.27 6.51
N TYR A 64 -10.33 0.10 6.20
CA TYR A 64 -11.21 -0.75 7.00
C TYR A 64 -11.63 -2.05 6.32
N ARG A 65 -11.54 -2.23 4.99
CA ARG A 65 -12.10 -3.41 4.30
C ARG A 65 -11.54 -4.75 4.75
N THR A 66 -10.31 -4.80 5.24
CA THR A 66 -9.71 -6.03 5.78
C THR A 66 -10.26 -6.41 7.15
N ARG A 67 -10.83 -5.42 7.85
CA ARG A 67 -11.38 -5.57 9.19
C ARG A 67 -12.89 -5.56 9.17
N LEU A 68 -13.59 -4.85 8.30
CA LEU A 68 -15.05 -4.70 8.32
C LEU A 68 -15.69 -5.19 7.03
N HIS A 69 -16.95 -5.63 7.12
CA HIS A 69 -17.80 -5.78 5.94
C HIS A 69 -18.39 -4.41 5.58
N ILE A 70 -17.96 -3.88 4.44
CA ILE A 70 -18.35 -2.54 3.97
C ILE A 70 -19.32 -2.71 2.80
N ALA A 71 -20.57 -2.28 2.93
CA ALA A 71 -21.51 -2.24 1.82
C ALA A 71 -20.96 -1.36 0.68
N SER A 72 -20.99 -1.87 -0.54
CA SER A 72 -20.63 -1.10 -1.73
C SER A 72 -21.72 -0.09 -2.03
N THR A 73 -21.36 1.18 -2.15
CA THR A 73 -22.30 2.27 -2.42
C THR A 73 -21.88 3.06 -3.65
N GLN A 74 -22.80 3.84 -4.21
CA GLN A 74 -22.49 4.81 -5.27
C GLN A 74 -21.59 5.94 -4.75
N ARG A 75 -21.08 6.78 -5.67
CA ARG A 75 -20.21 7.91 -5.30
C ARG A 75 -20.91 8.98 -4.46
N THR A 76 -22.22 9.15 -4.63
CA THR A 76 -22.99 10.22 -3.98
C THR A 76 -24.28 9.70 -3.35
N ALA A 77 -24.95 10.57 -2.60
CA ALA A 77 -26.23 10.29 -1.95
C ALA A 77 -27.38 9.91 -2.90
N ALA A 78 -27.21 10.09 -4.22
CA ALA A 78 -28.19 9.61 -5.20
C ALA A 78 -28.42 8.09 -5.12
N GLY A 79 -27.41 7.32 -4.74
CA GLY A 79 -27.51 5.86 -4.53
C GLY A 79 -27.79 5.46 -3.08
N MET A 80 -28.36 6.35 -2.25
CA MET A 80 -28.56 6.08 -0.82
C MET A 80 -29.50 4.90 -0.58
N ALA A 81 -30.60 4.81 -1.33
CA ALA A 81 -31.57 3.72 -1.17
C ALA A 81 -30.92 2.34 -1.39
N ASP A 82 -30.18 2.19 -2.49
CA ASP A 82 -29.47 0.95 -2.82
C ASP A 82 -28.39 0.64 -1.77
N GLY A 83 -27.63 1.65 -1.36
CA GLY A 83 -26.59 1.51 -0.34
C GLY A 83 -27.14 1.04 1.00
N LEU A 84 -28.26 1.63 1.45
CA LEU A 84 -28.94 1.23 2.68
C LEU A 84 -29.55 -0.17 2.58
N ALA A 85 -30.12 -0.53 1.43
CA ALA A 85 -30.65 -1.87 1.20
C ALA A 85 -29.57 -2.95 1.34
N ILE A 86 -28.38 -2.71 0.79
CA ILE A 86 -27.22 -3.60 0.95
C ILE A 86 -26.79 -3.65 2.42
N MET A 87 -26.66 -2.49 3.08
CA MET A 87 -26.27 -2.42 4.50
C MET A 87 -27.23 -3.20 5.40
N ALA A 88 -28.54 -3.05 5.18
CA ALA A 88 -29.56 -3.77 5.93
C ALA A 88 -29.47 -5.28 5.73
N ARG A 89 -29.34 -5.74 4.47
CA ARG A 89 -29.17 -7.17 4.15
C ARG A 89 -27.92 -7.77 4.80
N LEU A 90 -26.81 -7.05 4.78
CA LEU A 90 -25.57 -7.48 5.45
C LEU A 90 -25.75 -7.56 6.96
N ALA A 91 -26.36 -6.55 7.58
CA ALA A 91 -26.61 -6.53 9.01
C ALA A 91 -27.48 -7.73 9.43
N LEU A 92 -28.58 -7.96 8.73
CA LEU A 92 -29.48 -9.09 9.01
C LEU A 92 -28.79 -10.45 8.90
N LYS A 93 -27.99 -10.68 7.84
CA LYS A 93 -27.25 -11.94 7.67
C LYS A 93 -26.19 -12.17 8.75
N LEU A 94 -25.48 -11.10 9.14
CA LEU A 94 -24.47 -11.18 10.19
C LEU A 94 -25.12 -11.51 11.55
N VAL A 95 -26.30 -10.96 11.83
CA VAL A 95 -27.06 -11.20 13.06
C VAL A 95 -27.62 -12.61 13.11
N SER A 96 -28.13 -13.11 11.99
CA SER A 96 -28.64 -14.48 11.91
C SER A 96 -27.55 -15.54 11.90
N GLY A 97 -26.26 -15.16 11.90
CA GLY A 97 -25.14 -16.08 11.78
C GLY A 97 -25.06 -16.78 10.42
N THR A 98 -25.79 -16.28 9.42
CA THR A 98 -25.77 -16.85 8.07
C THR A 98 -24.47 -16.52 7.37
N ALA A 99 -23.83 -17.51 6.76
CA ALA A 99 -22.60 -17.31 6.00
C ALA A 99 -22.82 -16.32 4.85
N LEU A 100 -21.91 -15.34 4.71
CA LEU A 100 -21.92 -14.41 3.59
C LEU A 100 -21.40 -15.10 2.33
N GLY A 101 -22.09 -14.88 1.21
CA GLY A 101 -21.59 -15.26 -0.11
C GLY A 101 -20.46 -14.37 -0.63
N ALA A 102 -20.17 -14.48 -1.92
CA ALA A 102 -19.14 -13.68 -2.55
C ALA A 102 -19.48 -12.18 -2.47
N PRO A 103 -18.48 -11.29 -2.37
CA PRO A 103 -18.69 -9.85 -2.30
C PRO A 103 -19.56 -9.29 -3.43
N ALA A 104 -19.43 -9.84 -4.64
CA ALA A 104 -20.19 -9.43 -5.81
C ALA A 104 -21.69 -9.75 -5.68
N ASP A 105 -22.04 -10.90 -5.11
CA ASP A 105 -23.43 -11.36 -4.98
C ASP A 105 -24.15 -10.65 -3.82
N GLU A 106 -23.41 -10.37 -2.76
CA GLU A 106 -23.94 -9.75 -1.53
C GLU A 106 -23.88 -8.21 -1.58
N GLY A 107 -23.08 -7.64 -2.47
CA GLY A 107 -22.94 -6.20 -2.66
C GLY A 107 -21.98 -5.51 -1.69
N TYR A 108 -21.02 -6.21 -1.10
CA TYR A 108 -20.01 -5.59 -0.22
C TYR A 108 -18.63 -5.49 -0.87
N VAL A 109 -17.78 -4.62 -0.33
CA VAL A 109 -16.41 -4.42 -0.80
C VAL A 109 -15.55 -5.64 -0.43
N PRO A 110 -14.78 -6.22 -1.37
CA PRO A 110 -13.89 -7.34 -1.10
C PRO A 110 -12.90 -7.07 0.04
N THR A 111 -12.92 -7.95 1.05
CA THR A 111 -12.08 -7.82 2.25
C THR A 111 -10.63 -8.27 2.02
N GLY A 112 -10.36 -8.98 0.92
CA GLY A 112 -9.08 -9.64 0.67
C GLY A 112 -8.88 -10.94 1.45
N ARG A 113 -9.83 -11.33 2.32
CA ARG A 113 -9.81 -12.62 3.01
C ARG A 113 -10.10 -13.73 2.00
N ARG A 114 -9.20 -14.72 1.94
CA ARG A 114 -9.40 -15.95 1.18
C ARG A 114 -10.04 -16.98 2.10
N ILE A 115 -11.08 -17.61 1.63
CA ILE A 115 -11.74 -18.73 2.30
C ILE A 115 -11.54 -19.98 1.46
N PHE A 116 -11.47 -21.13 2.11
CA PHE A 116 -11.49 -22.40 1.40
C PHE A 116 -12.93 -22.71 1.02
N GLU A 117 -13.14 -22.97 -0.26
CA GLU A 117 -14.42 -23.38 -0.81
C GLU A 117 -14.19 -24.59 -1.71
N MET A 118 -15.05 -25.60 -1.57
CA MET A 118 -15.05 -26.75 -2.48
C MET A 118 -15.85 -26.37 -3.72
N ALA A 119 -15.16 -26.07 -4.81
CA ALA A 119 -15.81 -25.77 -6.08
C ALA A 119 -16.37 -27.04 -6.73
N GLU A 120 -17.50 -26.91 -7.42
CA GLU A 120 -18.16 -28.01 -8.13
C GLU A 120 -17.27 -28.63 -9.23
N ARG A 121 -16.45 -27.81 -9.90
CA ARG A 121 -15.56 -28.24 -10.99
C ARG A 121 -14.10 -28.02 -10.63
N PRO A 122 -13.13 -28.84 -11.09
CA PRO A 122 -11.71 -28.64 -10.81
C PRO A 122 -11.13 -27.34 -11.37
N ALA A 123 -10.15 -26.75 -10.66
CA ALA A 123 -9.52 -25.48 -11.07
C ALA A 123 -8.91 -25.48 -12.48
N PRO A 124 -8.23 -26.55 -12.96
CA PRO A 124 -7.69 -26.58 -14.33
C PRO A 124 -8.78 -26.42 -15.40
N LEU A 125 -9.94 -27.05 -15.21
CA LEU A 125 -11.04 -27.00 -16.18
C LEU A 125 -11.64 -25.59 -16.26
N ARG A 126 -11.86 -24.95 -15.11
CA ARG A 126 -12.37 -23.57 -15.05
C ARG A 126 -11.37 -22.58 -15.67
N ALA A 127 -10.08 -22.76 -15.43
CA ALA A 127 -9.03 -21.93 -16.01
C ALA A 127 -8.96 -22.04 -17.54
N VAL A 128 -9.04 -23.27 -18.08
CA VAL A 128 -9.06 -23.50 -19.53
C VAL A 128 -10.33 -22.93 -20.16
N GLU A 129 -11.49 -23.11 -19.54
CA GLU A 129 -12.76 -22.55 -20.05
C GLU A 129 -12.69 -21.01 -20.11
N MET A 130 -12.21 -20.37 -19.03
CA MET A 130 -12.00 -18.93 -18.98
C MET A 130 -11.02 -18.46 -20.07
N LEU A 131 -9.92 -19.19 -20.30
CA LEU A 131 -8.95 -18.88 -21.35
C LEU A 131 -9.59 -18.96 -22.74
N LEU A 132 -10.36 -20.01 -23.01
CA LEU A 132 -11.05 -20.18 -24.30
C LEU A 132 -12.05 -19.05 -24.55
N ARG A 133 -12.84 -18.67 -23.54
CA ARG A 133 -13.75 -17.50 -23.61
C ARG A 133 -12.98 -16.23 -23.94
N LYS A 134 -11.87 -15.98 -23.22
CA LYS A 134 -11.01 -14.81 -23.45
C LYS A 134 -10.46 -14.78 -24.87
N VAL A 135 -9.97 -15.91 -25.38
CA VAL A 135 -9.41 -16.02 -26.75
C VAL A 135 -10.49 -15.77 -27.81
N ARG A 136 -11.74 -16.15 -27.54
CA ARG A 136 -12.88 -15.93 -28.43
C ARG A 136 -13.52 -14.54 -28.32
N GLY A 137 -13.05 -13.69 -27.39
CA GLY A 137 -13.67 -12.39 -27.11
C GLY A 137 -15.02 -12.49 -26.38
N GLU A 138 -15.32 -13.63 -25.76
CA GLU A 138 -16.53 -13.85 -24.99
C GLU A 138 -16.39 -13.27 -23.55
N PRO A 139 -17.50 -12.89 -22.89
CA PRO A 139 -17.47 -12.46 -21.49
C PRO A 139 -16.89 -13.53 -20.57
N TYR A 140 -15.94 -13.12 -19.73
CA TYR A 140 -15.32 -13.98 -18.74
C TYR A 140 -15.06 -13.20 -17.43
N THR A 141 -15.08 -13.92 -16.31
CA THR A 141 -14.75 -13.39 -14.99
C THR A 141 -13.52 -14.12 -14.47
N THR A 142 -12.53 -13.38 -13.98
CA THR A 142 -11.36 -13.99 -13.34
C THR A 142 -11.65 -14.32 -11.89
N GLU A 143 -11.37 -15.56 -11.49
CA GLU A 143 -11.35 -15.97 -10.07
C GLU A 143 -10.15 -15.36 -9.32
N TRP A 144 -9.16 -14.84 -10.07
CA TRP A 144 -7.95 -14.24 -9.54
C TRP A 144 -7.69 -12.87 -10.17
N PRO A 145 -8.37 -11.81 -9.70
CA PRO A 145 -8.11 -10.47 -10.20
C PRO A 145 -6.67 -10.07 -9.92
N VAL A 146 -5.93 -9.72 -10.99
CA VAL A 146 -4.60 -9.13 -10.86
C VAL A 146 -4.75 -7.78 -10.14
N PRO A 147 -3.93 -7.46 -9.13
CA PRO A 147 -3.98 -6.17 -8.46
C PRO A 147 -3.89 -5.02 -9.47
N ARG A 148 -4.78 -4.03 -9.35
CA ARG A 148 -4.66 -2.78 -10.09
C ARG A 148 -3.64 -1.89 -9.39
N TYR A 149 -2.46 -1.76 -9.98
CA TYR A 149 -1.47 -0.80 -9.51
C TYR A 149 -1.85 0.60 -10.00
N HIS A 150 -1.82 1.59 -9.10
CA HIS A 150 -1.97 2.98 -9.49
C HIS A 150 -0.82 3.36 -10.42
N ARG A 151 -1.15 3.89 -11.61
CA ARG A 151 -0.16 4.56 -12.44
C ARG A 151 0.02 5.97 -11.92
N VAL A 152 1.26 6.34 -11.62
CA VAL A 152 1.63 7.71 -11.27
C VAL A 152 2.16 8.38 -12.54
N PRO A 153 1.71 9.60 -12.88
CA PRO A 153 2.31 10.36 -13.96
C PRO A 153 3.82 10.50 -13.76
N ALA A 154 4.60 10.44 -14.84
CA ALA A 154 6.02 10.71 -14.77
C ALA A 154 6.27 12.13 -14.26
N ALA A 155 7.33 12.32 -13.46
CA ALA A 155 7.75 13.65 -13.06
C ALA A 155 8.16 14.46 -14.31
N PRO A 156 7.91 15.79 -14.33
CA PRO A 156 8.42 16.65 -15.39
C PRO A 156 9.94 16.51 -15.53
N PRO A 157 10.49 16.63 -16.75
CA PRO A 157 11.94 16.56 -16.96
C PRO A 157 12.65 17.75 -16.28
N LEU A 158 13.84 17.51 -15.77
CA LEU A 158 14.74 18.56 -15.30
C LEU A 158 15.13 19.45 -16.48
N GLN A 159 15.04 20.77 -16.30
CA GLN A 159 15.29 21.74 -17.37
C GLN A 159 16.79 21.93 -17.61
N ASP A 160 17.60 21.95 -16.55
CA ASP A 160 19.04 22.15 -16.60
C ASP A 160 19.72 21.23 -15.58
N THR A 161 20.19 20.08 -16.05
CA THR A 161 20.82 19.07 -15.18
C THR A 161 22.13 19.57 -14.59
N ALA A 162 22.87 20.42 -15.31
CA ALA A 162 24.14 20.99 -14.88
C ALA A 162 24.00 21.94 -13.66
N LYS A 163 22.78 22.34 -13.31
CA LYS A 163 22.48 23.08 -12.07
C LYS A 163 21.72 22.26 -11.03
N ALA A 164 21.28 21.06 -11.39
CA ALA A 164 20.43 20.23 -10.56
C ALA A 164 21.23 19.53 -9.45
N THR A 165 20.63 19.45 -8.26
CA THR A 165 21.07 18.55 -7.20
C THR A 165 20.38 17.20 -7.35
N ILE A 166 21.16 16.15 -7.56
CA ILE A 166 20.66 14.77 -7.74
C ILE A 166 20.92 13.95 -6.48
N ALA A 167 19.94 13.18 -6.03
CA ALA A 167 20.11 12.22 -4.95
C ALA A 167 20.03 10.77 -5.44
N LEU A 168 20.72 9.88 -4.72
CA LEU A 168 20.66 8.45 -4.96
C LEU A 168 19.79 7.79 -3.87
N VAL A 169 18.85 6.96 -4.31
CA VAL A 169 18.00 6.15 -3.44
C VAL A 169 18.00 4.74 -3.96
N THR A 170 18.17 3.75 -3.08
CA THR A 170 18.17 2.34 -3.48
C THR A 170 17.18 1.52 -2.65
N THR A 171 16.43 0.64 -3.32
CA THR A 171 15.64 -0.40 -2.65
C THR A 171 16.38 -1.73 -2.54
N GLY A 172 17.67 -1.75 -2.92
CA GLY A 172 18.52 -2.93 -2.92
C GLY A 172 19.18 -3.25 -1.59
N GLY A 173 18.78 -2.58 -0.50
CA GLY A 173 19.25 -2.87 0.85
C GLY A 173 20.76 -2.72 1.05
N LEU A 174 21.37 -1.72 0.41
CA LEU A 174 22.80 -1.43 0.58
C LEU A 174 23.05 -0.78 1.95
N VAL A 175 23.95 -1.37 2.74
CA VAL A 175 24.30 -0.95 4.10
C VAL A 175 25.80 -1.12 4.34
N PRO A 176 26.38 -0.48 5.38
CA PRO A 176 27.72 -0.79 5.83
C PRO A 176 27.88 -2.28 6.14
N HIS A 177 29.06 -2.82 5.85
CA HIS A 177 29.38 -4.22 6.09
C HIS A 177 29.06 -4.63 7.53
N GLY A 178 28.45 -5.80 7.72
CA GLY A 178 27.95 -6.26 9.01
C GLY A 178 26.58 -5.71 9.42
N ASN A 179 25.97 -4.80 8.63
CA ASN A 179 24.62 -4.25 8.86
C ASN A 179 24.40 -3.72 10.30
N PRO A 180 25.22 -2.75 10.76
CA PRO A 180 25.17 -2.26 12.15
C PRO A 180 23.81 -1.66 12.52
N ASP A 181 23.14 -1.01 11.57
CA ASP A 181 21.83 -0.37 11.75
C ASP A 181 20.65 -1.36 11.67
N ARG A 182 20.97 -2.63 11.41
CA ARG A 182 20.03 -3.76 11.37
C ARG A 182 18.87 -3.53 10.40
N LEU A 183 19.17 -3.08 9.17
CA LEU A 183 18.17 -3.06 8.10
C LEU A 183 17.68 -4.49 7.86
N GLU A 184 16.37 -4.68 7.84
CA GLU A 184 15.77 -5.99 7.63
C GLU A 184 15.94 -6.43 6.17
N SER A 185 16.22 -7.72 5.95
CA SER A 185 16.42 -8.28 4.60
C SER A 185 15.13 -8.37 3.78
N GLY A 186 13.97 -8.15 4.39
CA GLY A 186 12.66 -8.03 3.78
C GLY A 186 11.67 -7.52 4.83
N PHE A 187 10.48 -7.08 4.41
CA PHE A 187 9.51 -6.45 5.32
C PHE A 187 10.13 -5.27 6.11
N ALA A 188 10.98 -4.47 5.46
CA ALA A 188 11.65 -3.35 6.12
C ALA A 188 10.68 -2.46 6.89
N THR A 189 10.98 -2.26 8.18
CA THR A 189 10.19 -1.39 9.06
C THR A 189 10.69 0.06 9.04
N LYS A 190 11.89 0.25 8.47
CA LYS A 190 12.62 1.51 8.37
C LYS A 190 13.33 1.66 7.01
N TRP A 191 13.76 2.88 6.76
CA TRP A 191 14.75 3.23 5.74
C TRP A 191 15.91 3.94 6.45
N LEU A 192 17.07 3.94 5.82
CA LEU A 192 18.31 4.47 6.38
C LEU A 192 18.92 5.46 5.40
N ARG A 193 19.80 6.32 5.89
CA ARG A 193 20.61 7.20 5.06
C ARG A 193 22.07 7.12 5.48
N TYR A 194 22.95 7.25 4.51
CA TYR A 194 24.39 7.15 4.72
C TYR A 194 25.12 8.24 3.96
N SER A 195 26.13 8.84 4.60
CA SER A 195 26.98 9.85 3.98
C SER A 195 27.88 9.24 2.90
N ILE A 196 27.94 9.93 1.77
CA ILE A 196 28.85 9.73 0.64
C ILE A 196 29.64 11.01 0.36
N ALA A 197 29.66 11.96 1.30
CA ALA A 197 30.43 13.20 1.18
C ALA A 197 31.92 12.90 1.06
N GLY A 198 32.56 13.37 -0.02
CA GLY A 198 33.98 13.12 -0.28
C GLY A 198 34.31 11.66 -0.60
N VAL A 199 33.31 10.84 -0.93
CA VAL A 199 33.47 9.44 -1.32
C VAL A 199 33.22 9.30 -2.82
N ASP A 200 34.22 8.78 -3.53
CA ASP A 200 34.15 8.55 -4.99
C ASP A 200 33.73 7.12 -5.36
N SER A 201 33.86 6.16 -4.44
CA SER A 201 33.55 4.75 -4.69
C SER A 201 33.01 4.02 -3.46
N LEU A 202 32.36 2.88 -3.70
CA LEU A 202 31.77 2.03 -2.67
C LEU A 202 32.59 0.73 -2.59
N PRO A 203 33.65 0.69 -1.77
CA PRO A 203 34.47 -0.50 -1.69
C PRO A 203 33.71 -1.69 -1.09
N PRO A 204 33.82 -2.89 -1.68
CA PRO A 204 33.03 -4.08 -1.29
C PRO A 204 33.28 -4.53 0.15
N GLU A 205 34.45 -4.24 0.73
CA GLU A 205 34.74 -4.54 2.13
C GLU A 205 34.01 -3.63 3.13
N ARG A 206 33.50 -2.48 2.68
CA ARG A 206 32.75 -1.53 3.54
C ARG A 206 31.25 -1.59 3.33
N TRP A 207 30.78 -2.15 2.23
CA TRP A 207 29.38 -2.12 1.84
C TRP A 207 28.89 -3.51 1.47
N GLN A 208 27.67 -3.82 1.87
CA GLN A 208 27.01 -5.07 1.49
C GLN A 208 25.53 -4.82 1.23
N SER A 209 24.93 -5.63 0.37
CA SER A 209 23.47 -5.73 0.26
C SER A 209 22.95 -6.80 1.22
N VAL A 210 21.96 -6.44 2.02
CA VAL A 210 21.22 -7.38 2.88
C VAL A 210 19.90 -7.83 2.28
N HIS A 211 19.63 -7.49 1.02
CA HIS A 211 18.33 -7.73 0.41
C HIS A 211 18.03 -9.22 0.20
N GLY A 212 16.93 -9.70 0.78
CA GLY A 212 16.54 -11.11 0.79
C GLY A 212 15.73 -11.56 -0.43
N GLY A 213 15.45 -10.66 -1.38
CA GLY A 213 14.68 -10.96 -2.60
C GLY A 213 15.51 -11.42 -3.80
N PHE A 214 16.84 -11.40 -3.74
CA PHE A 214 17.73 -11.82 -4.84
C PHE A 214 19.11 -12.23 -4.29
N ASN A 215 19.96 -12.83 -5.15
CA ASN A 215 21.33 -13.18 -4.77
C ASN A 215 22.23 -11.92 -4.73
N THR A 216 22.73 -11.60 -3.54
CA THR A 216 23.53 -10.39 -3.29
C THR A 216 25.00 -10.52 -3.63
N SER A 217 25.52 -11.71 -3.99
CA SER A 217 26.95 -11.94 -4.22
C SER A 217 27.57 -10.95 -5.22
N ARG A 218 26.90 -10.72 -6.36
CA ARG A 218 27.42 -9.79 -7.38
C ARG A 218 27.42 -8.33 -6.93
N ILE A 219 26.48 -7.94 -6.06
CA ILE A 219 26.44 -6.59 -5.48
C ILE A 219 27.49 -6.46 -4.39
N ASN A 220 27.77 -7.52 -3.64
CA ASN A 220 28.82 -7.52 -2.63
C ASN A 220 30.22 -7.57 -3.25
N GLU A 221 30.37 -8.05 -4.48
CA GLU A 221 31.59 -7.90 -5.29
C GLU A 221 31.74 -6.47 -5.84
N ASP A 222 30.64 -5.84 -6.22
CA ASP A 222 30.59 -4.50 -6.78
C ASP A 222 29.29 -3.76 -6.37
N PRO A 223 29.33 -2.93 -5.31
CA PRO A 223 28.16 -2.19 -4.84
C PRO A 223 27.59 -1.19 -5.84
N HIS A 224 28.39 -0.79 -6.85
CA HIS A 224 27.96 0.18 -7.86
C HIS A 224 26.82 -0.36 -8.74
N ARG A 225 26.65 -1.68 -8.79
CA ARG A 225 25.50 -2.34 -9.45
C ARG A 225 24.14 -1.91 -8.91
N VAL A 226 24.09 -1.50 -7.63
CA VAL A 226 22.84 -1.13 -6.97
C VAL A 226 22.81 0.34 -6.55
N LEU A 227 23.96 0.98 -6.41
CA LEU A 227 24.09 2.40 -6.13
C LEU A 227 25.18 2.99 -7.03
N PRO A 228 24.83 3.61 -8.18
CA PRO A 228 25.79 4.03 -9.21
C PRO A 228 26.56 5.30 -8.82
N LEU A 229 27.28 5.25 -7.69
CA LEU A 229 28.01 6.40 -7.14
C LEU A 229 29.17 6.85 -8.02
N ASP A 230 29.91 5.89 -8.58
CA ASP A 230 31.04 6.09 -9.50
C ASP A 230 30.63 6.92 -10.71
N VAL A 231 29.57 6.49 -11.41
CA VAL A 231 29.04 7.18 -12.58
C VAL A 231 28.43 8.52 -12.17
N ALA A 232 27.71 8.58 -11.04
CA ALA A 232 27.15 9.85 -10.56
C ALA A 232 28.24 10.89 -10.25
N ARG A 233 29.39 10.46 -9.72
CA ARG A 233 30.57 11.31 -9.47
C ARG A 233 31.26 11.72 -10.76
N GLU A 234 31.33 10.85 -11.75
CA GLU A 234 31.81 11.19 -13.10
C GLU A 234 30.95 12.30 -13.72
N LEU A 235 29.62 12.13 -13.71
CA LEU A 235 28.68 13.12 -14.23
C LEU A 235 28.75 14.46 -13.48
N GLU A 236 29.02 14.45 -12.18
CA GLU A 236 29.24 15.65 -11.38
C GLU A 236 30.54 16.37 -11.79
N ARG A 237 31.64 15.62 -11.97
CA ARG A 237 32.92 16.18 -12.43
C ARG A 237 32.88 16.74 -13.85
N GLU A 238 32.13 16.09 -14.72
CA GLU A 238 31.91 16.52 -16.11
C GLU A 238 30.94 17.71 -16.22
N GLY A 239 30.28 18.09 -15.11
CA GLY A 239 29.28 19.17 -15.10
C GLY A 239 27.97 18.79 -15.79
N VAL A 240 27.73 17.50 -16.06
CA VAL A 240 26.45 17.00 -16.57
C VAL A 240 25.36 17.15 -15.51
N ILE A 241 25.72 16.92 -14.25
CA ILE A 241 24.90 17.26 -13.09
C ILE A 241 25.58 18.35 -12.26
N GLY A 242 24.78 19.23 -11.64
CA GLY A 242 25.34 20.32 -10.84
C GLY A 242 25.96 19.86 -9.53
N ARG A 243 25.25 18.98 -8.81
CA ARG A 243 25.73 18.42 -7.54
C ARG A 243 25.10 17.07 -7.23
N LEU A 244 25.86 16.18 -6.62
CA LEU A 244 25.31 15.01 -5.96
C LEU A 244 25.01 15.31 -4.49
N HIS A 245 23.81 14.97 -4.04
CA HIS A 245 23.42 15.04 -2.63
C HIS A 245 24.41 14.20 -1.79
N PRO A 246 24.92 14.71 -0.64
CA PRO A 246 25.98 14.06 0.11
C PRO A 246 25.54 12.82 0.89
N GLU A 247 24.26 12.44 0.82
CA GLU A 247 23.74 11.22 1.42
C GLU A 247 23.01 10.38 0.37
N PHE A 248 23.02 9.06 0.51
CA PHE A 248 22.09 8.18 -0.21
C PHE A 248 21.14 7.52 0.76
N TYR A 249 19.93 7.19 0.29
CA TYR A 249 18.92 6.53 1.11
C TYR A 249 18.76 5.07 0.70
N SER A 250 18.54 4.20 1.69
CA SER A 250 18.51 2.75 1.52
C SER A 250 17.36 2.10 2.27
N THR A 251 16.68 1.16 1.63
CA THR A 251 15.70 0.26 2.25
C THR A 251 15.66 -1.07 1.48
N THR A 252 14.92 -2.07 1.97
CA THR A 252 14.64 -3.31 1.22
C THR A 252 13.21 -3.30 0.70
N GLY A 253 13.06 -3.33 -0.63
CA GLY A 253 11.74 -3.26 -1.26
C GLY A 253 10.98 -4.59 -1.25
N ASN A 254 11.66 -5.72 -1.08
CA ASN A 254 11.03 -7.04 -1.08
C ASN A 254 10.08 -7.24 0.10
N THR A 255 9.04 -8.03 -0.18
CA THR A 255 8.00 -8.44 0.78
C THR A 255 7.33 -7.29 1.54
N SER A 256 7.48 -6.06 1.05
CA SER A 256 6.96 -4.87 1.71
C SER A 256 5.49 -4.62 1.36
N VAL A 257 4.76 -4.02 2.30
CA VAL A 257 3.35 -3.64 2.11
C VAL A 257 3.24 -2.22 1.59
N ILE A 258 2.27 -1.99 0.68
CA ILE A 258 2.06 -0.69 0.01
C ILE A 258 1.98 0.49 1.00
N PRO A 259 1.27 0.40 2.15
CA PRO A 259 1.22 1.51 3.11
C PRO A 259 2.61 1.91 3.65
N THR A 260 3.47 0.95 3.96
CA THR A 260 4.82 1.20 4.48
C THR A 260 5.70 1.87 3.43
N MET A 261 5.69 1.37 2.19
CA MET A 261 6.47 1.99 1.10
C MET A 261 5.98 3.40 0.77
N ARG A 262 4.66 3.64 0.84
CA ARG A 262 4.09 4.98 0.68
C ARG A 262 4.56 5.92 1.80
N ARG A 263 4.61 5.45 3.05
CA ARG A 263 5.16 6.21 4.18
C ARG A 263 6.62 6.58 3.93
N PHE A 264 7.48 5.62 3.59
CA PHE A 264 8.90 5.88 3.32
C PHE A 264 9.09 6.87 2.18
N ALA A 265 8.36 6.73 1.07
CA ALA A 265 8.43 7.66 -0.05
C ALA A 265 8.03 9.09 0.36
N GLN A 266 7.03 9.24 1.25
CA GLN A 266 6.63 10.55 1.77
C GLN A 266 7.65 11.15 2.73
N GLU A 267 8.28 10.34 3.59
CA GLU A 267 9.33 10.78 4.52
C GLU A 267 10.59 11.19 3.75
N MET A 268 11.14 10.29 2.93
CA MET A 268 12.31 10.53 2.09
C MET A 268 12.08 11.73 1.15
N GLY A 269 10.92 11.80 0.50
CA GLY A 269 10.59 12.89 -0.42
C GLY A 269 10.48 14.26 0.26
N ARG A 270 10.09 14.32 1.54
CA ARG A 270 10.11 15.57 2.32
C ARG A 270 11.53 15.99 2.66
N GLU A 271 12.37 15.04 3.09
CA GLU A 271 13.77 15.33 3.43
C GLU A 271 14.56 15.80 2.21
N LEU A 272 14.47 15.07 1.09
CA LEU A 272 15.16 15.43 -0.15
C LEU A 272 14.71 16.79 -0.68
N ARG A 273 13.40 17.08 -0.64
CA ARG A 273 12.87 18.39 -1.03
C ARG A 273 13.38 19.51 -0.12
N ALA A 274 13.44 19.28 1.19
CA ALA A 274 13.97 20.25 2.15
C ALA A 274 15.48 20.49 1.95
N ALA A 275 16.21 19.47 1.48
CA ALA A 275 17.61 19.57 1.12
C ALA A 275 17.88 20.20 -0.26
N GLY A 276 16.84 20.66 -0.97
CA GLY A 276 16.98 21.28 -2.29
C GLY A 276 17.35 20.29 -3.40
N VAL A 277 16.98 19.02 -3.25
CA VAL A 277 17.18 18.00 -4.30
C VAL A 277 16.14 18.19 -5.39
N ASP A 278 16.63 18.32 -6.63
CA ASP A 278 15.82 18.50 -7.83
C ASP A 278 15.41 17.17 -8.46
N GLY A 279 16.28 16.16 -8.39
CA GLY A 279 16.06 14.86 -9.02
C GLY A 279 16.53 13.69 -8.16
N VAL A 280 15.91 12.53 -8.34
CA VAL A 280 16.26 11.30 -7.63
C VAL A 280 16.47 10.18 -8.63
N ILE A 281 17.63 9.52 -8.54
CA ILE A 281 17.86 8.24 -9.17
C ILE A 281 17.47 7.17 -8.17
N LEU A 282 16.31 6.55 -8.41
CA LEU A 282 15.82 5.41 -7.62
C LEU A 282 16.23 4.12 -8.33
N THR A 283 17.19 3.40 -7.76
CA THR A 283 17.60 2.09 -8.26
C THR A 283 16.86 0.96 -7.56
N SER A 284 16.50 -0.04 -8.36
CA SER A 284 16.01 -1.34 -7.91
C SER A 284 16.98 -2.44 -8.35
N THR A 285 16.59 -3.69 -8.09
CA THR A 285 17.15 -4.88 -8.74
C THR A 285 17.26 -4.72 -10.25
#